data_AF-A0A3A9AHN7-F1
#
_entry.id   AF-A0A3A9AHN7-F1
#
_cell.length_a   1.000
_cell.length_b   1.000
_cell.length_c   1.000
_cell.angle_alpha   90.00
_cell.angle_beta   90.00
_cell.angle_gamma   90.00
#
_symmetry.space_group_name_H-M   'P 1'
#
loop_
_entity.id
_entity.type
_entity.pdbx_description
1 polymer ?
#
loop_
_entity_poly.entity_id
_entity_poly.type
_entity_poly.pdbx_seq_one_letter_code
_entity_poly.pdbx_strand_id
1 'polypeptide(L)'
;MWRKHSRRLSISSENWKTPQRLLSPEVEVTRSLSKNVFKSSWVRVSDEDKCVVDSNVRLEERIAQWETLRRTNENAVPQYDGEEEGEAAEFVSGIGGEEIDALFDDGDRSNVIKAGAEQAGPDLEAVRAEAQEILDAAQAQADEMLQNAQAQIEVDRRQARDEASKQGYNEGYQQGLAEADDMKRALAEEKRQMEEEYEQLVEDLEPEFIDTITAIYNHIFHVDLADNRDILVHLIDSTLRKVESSRTFIVHVSAEDYPYVNMQKQTLTEGAVAGRGLIEIIEDIALVKGDCLIETDGGIFDCGISTQLEELSKKLRVLSFEKID
;
A
#
# COMPACT_ATOMS: atom_id res chain seq x y z
N MET A 1 26.24 -18.03 -33.82
CA MET A 1 25.64 -16.68 -33.68
C MET A 1 24.28 -16.92 -33.04
N TRP A 2 23.94 -16.49 -31.84
CA TRP A 2 23.90 -15.11 -31.31
C TRP A 2 24.23 -15.09 -29.80
N ARG A 3 24.70 -13.94 -29.29
CA ARG A 3 25.23 -13.71 -27.93
C ARG A 3 24.28 -12.82 -27.10
N LYS A 4 24.30 -13.04 -25.78
CA LYS A 4 23.98 -12.14 -24.62
C LYS A 4 22.52 -11.67 -24.46
N HIS A 5 21.92 -11.59 -23.28
CA HIS A 5 22.41 -10.95 -22.05
C HIS A 5 21.80 -11.57 -20.77
N SER A 6 22.64 -11.78 -19.76
CA SER A 6 22.25 -11.97 -18.35
C SER A 6 22.45 -10.64 -17.62
N ARG A 7 21.41 -10.12 -16.96
CA ARG A 7 21.52 -8.98 -16.04
C ARG A 7 21.70 -9.52 -14.61
N ARG A 8 22.85 -9.21 -14.03
CA ARG A 8 23.20 -9.48 -12.62
C ARG A 8 23.00 -8.16 -11.87
N LEU A 9 22.07 -8.12 -10.91
CA LEU A 9 21.92 -7.00 -9.98
C LEU A 9 22.78 -7.29 -8.76
N SER A 10 23.89 -6.55 -8.62
CA SER A 10 24.68 -6.44 -7.40
C SER A 10 24.22 -5.19 -6.66
N ILE A 11 23.71 -5.33 -5.44
CA ILE A 11 23.47 -4.19 -4.56
C ILE A 11 24.65 -4.08 -3.60
N SER A 12 25.40 -2.99 -3.79
CA SER A 12 26.49 -2.48 -2.96
C SER A 12 25.92 -1.94 -1.65
N SER A 13 26.53 -2.28 -0.51
CA SER A 13 26.23 -1.71 0.80
C SER A 13 26.97 -0.38 0.97
N GLU A 14 26.25 0.73 0.85
CA GLU A 14 26.77 2.05 1.24
C GLU A 14 26.20 2.51 2.59
N ASN A 15 27.12 3.07 3.37
CA ASN A 15 26.96 3.62 4.70
C ASN A 15 25.83 4.64 4.82
N TRP A 16 25.06 4.57 5.90
CA TRP A 16 24.52 5.79 6.51
C TRP A 16 24.56 5.73 8.04
N LYS A 17 24.94 6.87 8.60
CA LYS A 17 25.32 7.13 9.99
C LYS A 17 24.12 7.18 10.93
N THR A 18 24.26 6.63 12.13
CA THR A 18 23.44 6.92 13.31
C THR A 18 23.70 8.33 13.87
N PRO A 19 22.68 9.05 14.40
CA PRO A 19 22.92 10.11 15.36
C PRO A 19 23.12 9.55 16.78
N GLN A 20 24.08 10.14 17.51
CA GLN A 20 24.48 9.78 18.86
C GLN A 20 23.53 10.34 19.93
N ARG A 21 23.52 9.62 21.07
CA ARG A 21 22.90 9.89 22.38
C ARG A 21 23.02 11.33 22.90
N LEU A 22 21.99 11.74 23.63
CA LEU A 22 22.15 12.57 24.83
C LEU A 22 21.73 11.76 26.07
N LEU A 23 22.66 11.67 27.03
CA LEU A 23 22.42 11.19 28.38
C LEU A 23 21.71 12.28 29.19
N SER A 24 20.72 11.89 30.00
CA SER A 24 20.57 12.40 31.38
C SER A 24 19.74 11.41 32.21
N PRO A 25 20.12 11.16 33.47
CA PRO A 25 19.45 10.22 34.37
C PRO A 25 18.37 10.91 35.21
N GLU A 26 17.46 10.10 35.75
CA GLU A 26 16.48 10.44 36.79
C GLU A 26 15.27 11.27 36.33
N VAL A 27 14.09 10.63 36.33
CA VAL A 27 12.84 11.10 36.96
C VAL A 27 11.68 10.17 36.58
N GLU A 28 11.17 9.50 37.61
CA GLU A 28 9.76 9.18 37.89
C GLU A 28 8.98 8.09 37.11
N VAL A 29 8.89 6.93 37.78
CA VAL A 29 7.68 6.29 38.35
C VAL A 29 6.41 6.26 37.47
N THR A 30 5.93 5.03 37.26
CA THR A 30 4.58 4.62 36.85
C THR A 30 4.07 5.11 35.49
N ARG A 31 4.41 4.35 34.44
CA ARG A 31 3.43 4.04 33.39
C ARG A 31 3.53 2.57 33.01
N SER A 32 2.76 1.78 33.74
CA SER A 32 2.45 0.41 33.42
C SER A 32 1.64 0.33 32.12
N LEU A 33 1.86 -0.80 31.41
CA LEU A 33 0.98 -1.47 30.44
C LEU A 33 1.27 -1.21 28.95
N SER A 34 1.52 -2.34 28.28
CA SER A 34 1.67 -2.60 26.85
C SER A 34 2.82 -1.92 26.10
N LYS A 35 4.01 -2.54 26.13
CA LYS A 35 4.92 -2.52 24.98
C LYS A 35 5.32 -3.95 24.63
N ASN A 36 4.83 -4.40 23.48
CA ASN A 36 5.26 -5.61 22.78
C ASN A 36 6.76 -5.52 22.52
N VAL A 37 7.57 -6.17 23.36
CA VAL A 37 9.00 -6.35 23.09
C VAL A 37 9.13 -7.53 22.14
N PHE A 38 9.22 -7.23 20.85
CA PHE A 38 9.68 -8.19 19.85
C PHE A 38 11.10 -8.63 20.23
N LYS A 39 11.25 -9.87 20.71
CA LYS A 39 12.54 -10.47 20.99
C LYS A 39 13.15 -10.94 19.65
N SER A 40 13.75 -10.04 18.90
CA SER A 40 14.57 -10.43 17.74
C SER A 40 15.90 -10.99 18.24
N SER A 41 16.07 -12.31 18.19
CA SER A 41 17.36 -12.97 18.39
C SER A 41 18.07 -13.08 17.04
N TRP A 42 19.29 -12.56 16.94
CA TRP A 42 20.12 -12.71 15.74
C TRP A 42 21.05 -13.89 15.92
N VAL A 43 20.90 -14.92 15.09
CA VAL A 43 21.86 -16.03 15.02
C VAL A 43 22.90 -15.68 13.95
N ARG A 44 24.14 -15.37 14.37
CA ARG A 44 25.28 -15.33 13.45
C ARG A 44 25.73 -16.77 13.25
N VAL A 45 25.43 -17.33 12.08
CA VAL A 45 26.02 -18.59 11.62
C VAL A 45 27.37 -18.25 10.98
N SER A 46 28.45 -18.76 11.54
CA SER A 46 29.79 -18.72 10.94
C SER A 46 29.79 -19.51 9.63
N ASP A 47 30.57 -19.10 8.62
CA ASP A 47 30.61 -19.77 7.31
C ASP A 47 30.95 -21.28 7.39
N GLU A 48 31.57 -21.72 8.50
CA GLU A 48 31.91 -23.12 8.77
C GLU A 48 30.69 -24.01 9.10
N ASP A 49 29.59 -23.45 9.60
CA ASP A 49 28.36 -24.19 9.99
C ASP A 49 27.24 -24.10 8.93
N LYS A 50 27.54 -23.56 7.75
CA LYS A 50 26.56 -23.36 6.68
C LYS A 50 26.35 -24.65 5.87
N CYS A 51 25.45 -25.51 6.32
CA CYS A 51 24.91 -26.58 5.45
C CYS A 51 23.98 -25.97 4.39
N VAL A 52 24.46 -25.84 3.15
CA VAL A 52 23.62 -25.53 1.99
C VAL A 52 22.90 -26.81 1.57
N VAL A 53 21.61 -26.91 1.90
CA VAL A 53 20.76 -28.01 1.41
C VAL A 53 20.28 -27.64 0.01
N ASP A 54 21.00 -28.09 -1.02
CA ASP A 54 20.56 -27.96 -2.40
C ASP A 54 19.50 -29.03 -2.70
N SER A 55 18.24 -28.67 -2.44
CA SER A 55 17.09 -29.55 -2.66
C SER A 55 16.72 -29.68 -4.15
N ASN A 56 17.34 -28.89 -5.04
CA ASN A 56 17.02 -28.88 -6.46
C ASN A 56 17.59 -30.12 -7.17
N VAL A 57 18.83 -30.49 -6.84
CA VAL A 57 19.49 -31.68 -7.42
C VAL A 57 18.72 -32.97 -7.10
N ARG A 58 18.24 -33.11 -5.85
CA ARG A 58 17.43 -34.26 -5.46
C ARG A 58 16.04 -34.26 -6.09
N LEU A 59 15.49 -33.09 -6.43
CA LEU A 59 14.22 -32.98 -7.13
C LEU A 59 14.37 -33.40 -8.60
N GLU A 60 15.46 -32.99 -9.26
CA GLU A 60 15.78 -33.37 -10.64
C GLU A 60 15.98 -34.88 -10.79
N GLU A 61 16.74 -35.51 -9.89
CA GLU A 61 16.92 -36.97 -9.87
C GLU A 61 15.59 -37.70 -9.70
N ARG A 62 14.70 -37.18 -8.84
CA ARG A 62 13.39 -37.78 -8.60
C ARG A 62 12.50 -37.63 -9.83
N ILE A 63 12.41 -36.44 -10.42
CA ILE A 63 11.62 -36.20 -11.65
C ILE A 63 12.07 -37.15 -12.77
N ALA A 64 13.38 -37.35 -12.96
CA ALA A 64 13.92 -38.28 -13.96
C ALA A 64 13.52 -39.75 -13.68
N GLN A 65 13.48 -40.17 -12.41
CA GLN A 65 12.99 -41.49 -12.03
C GLN A 65 11.48 -41.66 -12.31
N TRP A 66 10.68 -40.64 -12.06
CA TRP A 66 9.24 -40.67 -12.35
C TRP A 66 8.95 -40.67 -13.85
N GLU A 67 9.74 -39.96 -14.66
CA GLU A 67 9.61 -39.97 -16.12
C GLU A 67 9.99 -41.32 -16.74
N THR A 68 11.02 -41.99 -16.21
CA THR A 68 11.41 -43.34 -16.68
C THR A 68 10.36 -44.39 -16.27
N LEU A 69 9.78 -44.29 -15.08
CA LEU A 69 8.64 -45.10 -14.66
C LEU A 69 7.39 -44.86 -15.53
N ARG A 70 7.11 -43.60 -15.89
CA ARG A 70 5.98 -43.29 -16.79
C ARG A 70 6.16 -43.89 -18.18
N ARG A 71 7.34 -43.75 -18.77
CA ARG A 71 7.63 -44.32 -20.11
C ARG A 71 7.62 -45.84 -20.11
N THR A 72 8.07 -46.47 -19.03
CA THR A 72 8.00 -47.93 -18.90
C THR A 72 6.57 -48.41 -18.72
N ASN A 73 5.73 -47.67 -17.99
CA ASN A 73 4.30 -47.98 -17.86
C ASN A 73 3.53 -47.72 -19.17
N GLU A 74 3.82 -46.63 -19.89
CA GLU A 74 3.23 -46.35 -21.21
C GLU A 74 3.57 -47.45 -22.23
N ASN A 75 4.77 -48.01 -22.18
CA ASN A 75 5.19 -49.12 -23.05
C ASN A 75 4.67 -50.50 -22.58
N ALA A 76 4.05 -50.60 -21.40
CA ALA A 76 3.54 -51.85 -20.83
C ALA A 76 2.01 -52.02 -20.97
N VAL A 77 1.31 -51.05 -21.57
CA VAL A 77 -0.13 -51.16 -21.83
C VAL A 77 -0.35 -51.90 -23.15
N PRO A 78 -1.02 -53.07 -23.18
CA PRO A 78 -1.46 -53.68 -24.42
C PRO A 78 -2.51 -52.78 -25.09
N GLN A 79 -2.27 -52.44 -26.35
CA GLN A 79 -3.19 -51.68 -27.17
C GLN A 79 -4.44 -52.54 -27.44
N TYR A 80 -5.59 -52.16 -26.86
CA TYR A 80 -6.88 -52.78 -27.11
C TYR A 80 -7.64 -51.89 -28.10
N ASP A 81 -7.74 -52.36 -29.34
CA ASP A 81 -8.50 -51.72 -30.41
C ASP A 81 -9.98 -52.15 -30.27
N GLY A 82 -10.91 -51.19 -30.21
CA GLY A 82 -12.33 -51.51 -30.16
C GLY A 82 -13.22 -50.28 -30.01
N GLU A 83 -13.69 -49.77 -31.15
CA GLU A 83 -14.86 -48.91 -31.25
C GLU A 83 -16.10 -49.67 -30.74
N GLU A 84 -16.88 -49.11 -29.83
CA GLU A 84 -18.35 -49.20 -29.83
C GLU A 84 -18.97 -48.27 -28.77
N GLU A 85 -19.94 -47.49 -29.22
CA GLU A 85 -20.81 -46.64 -28.41
C GLU A 85 -21.78 -47.51 -27.59
N GLY A 86 -22.08 -47.10 -26.36
CA GLY A 86 -23.33 -47.51 -25.70
C GLY A 86 -23.21 -47.97 -24.25
N GLU A 87 -23.94 -47.24 -23.42
CA GLU A 87 -24.59 -47.69 -22.19
C GLU A 87 -23.73 -47.89 -20.94
N ALA A 88 -24.15 -47.17 -19.90
CA ALA A 88 -23.62 -47.21 -18.55
C ALA A 88 -23.63 -48.65 -18.02
N ALA A 89 -22.45 -49.18 -17.74
CA ALA A 89 -22.29 -50.46 -17.06
C ALA A 89 -22.82 -50.34 -15.63
N GLU A 90 -24.01 -50.89 -15.45
CA GLU A 90 -24.70 -51.19 -14.22
C GLU A 90 -23.82 -52.05 -13.30
N PHE A 91 -23.76 -51.66 -12.03
CA PHE A 91 -23.08 -52.37 -10.96
C PHE A 91 -23.62 -53.81 -10.83
N VAL A 92 -22.81 -54.80 -11.20
CA VAL A 92 -23.13 -56.22 -10.99
C VAL A 92 -22.74 -56.63 -9.57
N SER A 93 -23.73 -56.67 -8.68
CA SER A 93 -23.59 -57.29 -7.35
C SER A 93 -23.54 -58.80 -7.49
N GLY A 94 -22.44 -59.41 -7.06
CA GLY A 94 -22.21 -60.84 -7.11
C GLY A 94 -22.97 -61.65 -6.05
N ILE A 95 -23.11 -62.93 -6.40
CA ILE A 95 -23.23 -64.14 -5.55
C ILE A 95 -24.57 -64.29 -4.81
N GLY A 96 -25.50 -65.01 -5.46
CA GLY A 96 -26.70 -65.57 -4.81
C GLY A 96 -26.31 -66.71 -3.87
N GLY A 97 -26.70 -66.59 -2.61
CA GLY A 97 -26.55 -67.67 -1.63
C GLY A 97 -27.52 -68.81 -1.90
N GLU A 98 -27.02 -70.04 -1.90
CA GLU A 98 -27.82 -71.25 -1.87
C GLU A 98 -28.48 -71.40 -0.50
N GLU A 99 -29.80 -71.55 -0.51
CA GLU A 99 -30.63 -71.84 0.66
C GLU A 99 -30.55 -73.35 0.94
N ILE A 100 -29.91 -73.72 2.05
CA ILE A 100 -29.78 -75.11 2.49
C ILE A 100 -31.04 -75.47 3.29
N ASP A 101 -32.01 -76.10 2.63
CA ASP A 101 -33.20 -76.67 3.28
C ASP A 101 -32.83 -78.02 3.94
N ALA A 102 -32.48 -77.98 5.22
CA ALA A 102 -32.20 -79.16 6.04
C ALA A 102 -33.26 -79.29 7.14
N LEU A 103 -34.18 -80.21 6.87
CA LEU A 103 -35.24 -80.78 7.71
C LEU A 103 -34.83 -81.16 9.14
N PHE A 104 -35.59 -80.65 10.12
CA PHE A 104 -35.88 -81.23 11.45
C PHE A 104 -37.30 -80.73 11.83
N ASP A 105 -38.25 -81.44 12.43
CA ASP A 105 -38.48 -82.80 12.91
C ASP A 105 -39.99 -82.87 13.30
N ASP A 106 -40.45 -84.04 13.74
CA ASP A 106 -41.64 -84.35 14.55
C ASP A 106 -42.81 -85.06 13.87
N GLY A 107 -42.65 -86.38 13.78
CA GLY A 107 -43.70 -87.33 13.46
C GLY A 107 -43.40 -88.74 13.97
N ASP A 108 -43.51 -88.93 15.28
CA ASP A 108 -43.67 -90.19 16.03
C ASP A 108 -44.11 -91.40 15.19
N ARG A 109 -43.21 -92.38 15.02
CA ARG A 109 -43.55 -93.81 14.97
C ARG A 109 -42.41 -94.68 15.49
N SER A 110 -42.61 -95.16 16.71
CA SER A 110 -42.05 -96.41 17.22
C SER A 110 -42.13 -97.52 16.16
N ASN A 111 -40.97 -97.97 15.66
CA ASN A 111 -40.88 -99.28 15.04
C ASN A 111 -39.50 -99.89 15.28
N VAL A 112 -39.55 -101.10 15.83
CA VAL A 112 -38.44 -101.96 16.21
C VAL A 112 -37.60 -102.31 14.97
N ILE A 113 -36.32 -101.91 14.94
CA ILE A 113 -35.34 -102.45 13.98
C ILE A 113 -34.32 -103.32 14.72
N LYS A 114 -34.52 -104.59 14.42
CA LYS A 114 -33.69 -105.78 14.58
C LYS A 114 -32.23 -105.53 14.17
N ALA A 115 -31.31 -106.06 14.98
CA ALA A 115 -29.89 -106.15 14.70
C ALA A 115 -29.58 -106.57 13.25
N GLY A 116 -28.70 -105.80 12.59
CA GLY A 116 -28.13 -106.15 11.31
C GLY A 116 -27.42 -104.97 10.63
N ALA A 117 -26.13 -105.18 10.35
CA ALA A 117 -25.20 -104.36 9.57
C ALA A 117 -24.52 -103.19 10.30
N GLU A 118 -23.23 -103.38 10.53
CA GLU A 118 -22.20 -102.35 10.61
C GLU A 118 -22.39 -101.35 9.45
N GLN A 119 -23.00 -100.20 9.74
CA GLN A 119 -22.76 -99.01 8.94
C GLN A 119 -21.67 -98.24 9.66
N ALA A 120 -20.50 -98.18 9.02
CA ALA A 120 -19.40 -97.33 9.43
C ALA A 120 -19.97 -95.97 9.85
N GLY A 121 -19.76 -95.59 11.12
CA GLY A 121 -20.07 -94.25 11.58
C GLY A 121 -19.40 -93.23 10.66
N PRO A 122 -19.95 -92.00 10.55
CA PRO A 122 -19.31 -90.97 9.74
C PRO A 122 -17.84 -90.91 10.16
N ASP A 123 -16.95 -91.05 9.18
CA ASP A 123 -15.53 -91.11 9.41
C ASP A 123 -15.11 -89.82 10.13
N LEU A 124 -14.80 -89.93 11.42
CA LEU A 124 -14.52 -88.78 12.29
C LEU A 124 -13.28 -88.01 11.80
N GLU A 125 -12.41 -88.66 11.02
CA GLU A 125 -11.29 -88.01 10.35
C GLU A 125 -11.75 -87.17 9.15
N ALA A 126 -12.71 -87.64 8.36
CA ALA A 126 -13.26 -86.90 7.23
C ALA A 126 -14.01 -85.63 7.68
N VAL A 127 -14.84 -85.72 8.73
CA VAL A 127 -15.56 -84.55 9.29
C VAL A 127 -14.59 -83.52 9.87
N ARG A 128 -13.48 -83.97 10.47
CA ARG A 128 -12.42 -83.07 10.97
C ARG A 128 -11.64 -82.41 9.83
N ALA A 129 -11.39 -83.13 8.74
CA ALA A 129 -10.73 -82.57 7.57
C ALA A 129 -11.60 -81.49 6.90
N GLU A 130 -12.90 -81.73 6.73
CA GLU A 130 -13.85 -80.75 6.20
C GLU A 130 -13.96 -79.51 7.10
N ALA A 131 -14.03 -79.69 8.42
CA ALA A 131 -14.04 -78.58 9.36
C ALA A 131 -12.75 -77.75 9.32
N GLN A 132 -11.60 -78.39 9.09
CA GLN A 132 -10.31 -77.72 8.96
C GLN A 132 -10.25 -76.92 7.65
N GLU A 133 -10.72 -77.47 6.52
CA GLU A 133 -10.80 -76.75 5.25
C GLU A 133 -11.69 -75.50 5.34
N ILE A 134 -12.84 -75.59 6.04
CA ILE A 134 -13.72 -74.44 6.25
C ILE A 134 -13.03 -73.35 7.08
N LEU A 135 -12.30 -73.72 8.13
CA LEU A 135 -11.55 -72.78 8.96
C LEU A 135 -10.41 -72.11 8.18
N ASP A 136 -9.66 -72.89 7.40
CA ASP A 136 -8.56 -72.39 6.57
C ASP A 136 -9.10 -71.45 5.47
N ALA A 137 -10.24 -71.79 4.85
CA ALA A 137 -10.93 -70.93 3.88
C ALA A 137 -11.45 -69.63 4.52
N ALA A 138 -12.03 -69.71 5.72
CA ALA A 138 -12.50 -68.54 6.46
C ALA A 138 -11.34 -67.62 6.90
N GLN A 139 -10.19 -68.19 7.28
CA GLN A 139 -8.98 -67.43 7.59
C GLN A 139 -8.43 -66.74 6.33
N ALA A 140 -8.35 -67.45 5.21
CA ALA A 140 -7.90 -66.85 3.94
C ALA A 140 -8.80 -65.68 3.51
N GLN A 141 -10.12 -65.82 3.64
CA GLN A 141 -11.07 -64.74 3.35
C GLN A 141 -10.92 -63.55 4.31
N ALA A 142 -10.71 -63.80 5.60
CA ALA A 142 -10.48 -62.73 6.58
C ALA A 142 -9.18 -61.97 6.31
N ASP A 143 -8.12 -62.67 5.94
CA ASP A 143 -6.83 -62.07 5.56
C ASP A 143 -6.96 -61.24 4.28
N GLU A 144 -7.70 -61.72 3.29
CA GLU A 144 -8.00 -60.98 2.06
C GLU A 144 -8.81 -59.70 2.37
N MET A 145 -9.84 -59.78 3.21
CA MET A 145 -10.61 -58.62 3.64
C MET A 145 -9.73 -57.60 4.39
N LEU A 146 -8.83 -58.06 5.26
CA LEU A 146 -7.90 -57.18 5.97
C LEU A 146 -6.93 -56.48 5.00
N GLN A 147 -6.38 -57.20 4.02
CA GLN A 147 -5.50 -56.61 3.01
C GLN A 147 -6.24 -55.57 2.16
N ASN A 148 -7.46 -55.88 1.71
CA ASN A 148 -8.29 -54.96 0.95
C ASN A 148 -8.67 -53.72 1.76
N ALA A 149 -9.05 -53.89 3.04
CA ALA A 149 -9.34 -52.78 3.93
C ALA A 149 -8.12 -51.88 4.17
N GLN A 150 -6.93 -52.46 4.36
CA GLN A 150 -5.69 -51.70 4.51
C GLN A 150 -5.31 -50.94 3.24
N ALA A 151 -5.48 -51.56 2.07
CA ALA A 151 -5.27 -50.90 0.79
C ALA A 151 -6.22 -49.71 0.60
N GLN A 152 -7.50 -49.88 0.93
CA GLN A 152 -8.50 -48.82 0.85
C GLN A 152 -8.18 -47.65 1.80
N ILE A 153 -7.82 -47.95 3.05
CA ILE A 153 -7.41 -46.92 4.03
C ILE A 153 -6.24 -46.09 3.52
N GLU A 154 -5.24 -46.71 2.89
CA GLU A 154 -4.10 -45.99 2.33
C GLU A 154 -4.49 -45.09 1.13
N VAL A 155 -5.43 -45.53 0.29
CA VAL A 155 -5.98 -44.71 -0.80
C VAL A 155 -6.75 -43.52 -0.24
N ASP A 156 -7.68 -43.76 0.68
CA ASP A 156 -8.51 -42.73 1.30
C ASP A 156 -7.64 -41.71 2.06
N ARG A 157 -6.61 -42.18 2.77
CA ARG A 157 -5.66 -41.31 3.48
C ARG A 157 -4.88 -40.42 2.52
N ARG A 158 -4.47 -40.94 1.34
CA ARG A 158 -3.80 -40.12 0.32
C ARG A 158 -4.75 -39.09 -0.27
N GLN A 159 -5.96 -39.49 -0.64
CA GLN A 159 -6.97 -38.58 -1.18
C GLN A 159 -7.30 -37.46 -0.20
N ALA A 160 -7.60 -37.79 1.06
CA ALA A 160 -7.90 -36.81 2.09
C ALA A 160 -6.73 -35.83 2.32
N ARG A 161 -5.48 -36.33 2.28
CA ARG A 161 -4.28 -35.48 2.42
C ARG A 161 -4.10 -34.54 1.23
N ASP A 162 -4.28 -35.03 0.01
CA ASP A 162 -4.13 -34.24 -1.20
C ASP A 162 -5.22 -33.17 -1.30
N GLU A 163 -6.46 -33.51 -0.93
CA GLU A 163 -7.58 -32.59 -0.90
C GLU A 163 -7.41 -31.50 0.17
N ALA A 164 -7.05 -31.89 1.40
CA ALA A 164 -6.74 -30.93 2.46
C ALA A 164 -5.56 -30.02 2.10
N SER A 165 -4.52 -30.56 1.45
CA SER A 165 -3.38 -29.76 0.99
C SER A 165 -3.77 -28.76 -0.10
N LYS A 166 -4.64 -29.15 -1.04
CA LYS A 166 -5.14 -28.24 -2.09
C LYS A 166 -6.04 -27.16 -1.52
N GLN A 167 -6.95 -27.52 -0.60
CA GLN A 167 -7.85 -26.57 0.06
C GLN A 167 -7.05 -25.58 0.90
N GLY A 168 -6.16 -26.04 1.77
CA GLY A 168 -5.34 -25.16 2.60
C GLY A 168 -4.41 -24.26 1.78
N TYR A 169 -3.87 -24.75 0.66
CA TYR A 169 -3.09 -23.92 -0.26
C TYR A 169 -3.93 -22.82 -0.90
N ASN A 170 -5.13 -23.16 -1.41
CA ASN A 170 -6.00 -22.19 -2.08
C ASN A 170 -6.54 -21.15 -1.08
N GLU A 171 -6.97 -21.57 0.11
CA GLU A 171 -7.41 -20.67 1.17
C GLU A 171 -6.29 -19.73 1.61
N GLY A 172 -5.09 -20.26 1.88
CA GLY A 172 -3.94 -19.44 2.26
C GLY A 172 -3.49 -18.49 1.15
N TYR A 173 -3.57 -18.92 -0.11
CA TYR A 173 -3.28 -18.07 -1.26
C TYR A 173 -4.30 -16.92 -1.40
N GLN A 174 -5.59 -17.21 -1.25
CA GLN A 174 -6.64 -16.19 -1.31
C GLN A 174 -6.56 -15.20 -0.15
N GLN A 175 -6.32 -15.69 1.07
CA GLN A 175 -6.10 -14.84 2.24
C GLN A 175 -4.88 -13.93 2.05
N GLY A 176 -3.75 -14.50 1.62
CA GLY A 176 -2.54 -13.72 1.34
C GLY A 176 -2.72 -12.68 0.24
N LEU A 177 -3.51 -13.00 -0.80
CA LEU A 177 -3.84 -12.04 -1.86
C LEU A 177 -4.72 -10.89 -1.33
N ALA A 178 -5.72 -11.20 -0.52
CA ALA A 178 -6.59 -10.20 0.09
C ALA A 178 -5.81 -9.27 1.03
N GLU A 179 -4.96 -9.81 1.90
CA GLU A 179 -4.10 -9.03 2.79
C GLU A 179 -3.13 -8.12 2.02
N ALA A 180 -2.55 -8.63 0.92
CA ALA A 180 -1.68 -7.85 0.06
C ALA A 180 -2.42 -6.70 -0.64
N ASP A 181 -3.63 -6.94 -1.13
CA ASP A 181 -4.46 -5.91 -1.75
C ASP A 181 -4.91 -4.84 -0.75
N ASP A 182 -5.29 -5.25 0.47
CA ASP A 182 -5.65 -4.32 1.55
C ASP A 182 -4.45 -3.47 1.98
N MET A 183 -3.25 -4.07 2.10
CA MET A 183 -2.03 -3.33 2.40
C MET A 183 -1.69 -2.34 1.26
N LYS A 184 -1.87 -2.75 0.01
CA LYS A 184 -1.65 -1.88 -1.15
C LYS A 184 -2.63 -0.72 -1.18
N ARG A 185 -3.89 -0.93 -0.85
CA ARG A 185 -4.89 0.14 -0.71
C ARG A 185 -4.55 1.09 0.42
N ALA A 186 -4.17 0.57 1.58
CA ALA A 186 -3.75 1.39 2.72
C ALA A 186 -2.56 2.29 2.37
N LEU A 187 -1.54 1.75 1.70
CA LEU A 187 -0.38 2.53 1.24
C LEU A 187 -0.75 3.57 0.17
N ALA A 188 -1.70 3.25 -0.72
CA ALA A 188 -2.17 4.21 -1.71
C ALA A 188 -2.94 5.38 -1.06
N GLU A 189 -3.76 5.07 -0.04
CA GLU A 189 -4.50 6.07 0.74
C GLU A 189 -3.54 6.97 1.53
N GLU A 190 -2.55 6.39 2.22
CA GLU A 190 -1.52 7.12 2.96
C GLU A 190 -0.71 8.03 2.03
N LYS A 191 -0.34 7.53 0.85
CA LYS A 191 0.34 8.33 -0.15
C LYS A 191 -0.53 9.50 -0.63
N ARG A 192 -1.82 9.27 -0.88
CA ARG A 192 -2.76 10.33 -1.28
C ARG A 192 -2.90 11.38 -0.18
N GLN A 193 -2.99 10.97 1.08
CA GLN A 193 -3.04 11.89 2.21
C GLN A 193 -1.77 12.73 2.30
N MET A 194 -0.58 12.13 2.15
CA MET A 194 0.67 12.89 2.13
C MET A 194 0.77 13.88 0.96
N GLU A 195 0.26 13.52 -0.22
CA GLU A 195 0.21 14.43 -1.38
C GLU A 195 -0.77 15.60 -1.12
N GLU A 196 -1.94 15.32 -0.54
CA GLU A 196 -2.92 16.36 -0.16
C GLU A 196 -2.37 17.29 0.94
N GLU A 197 -1.72 16.75 1.97
CA GLU A 197 -1.07 17.54 3.01
C GLU A 197 0.07 18.41 2.47
N TYR A 198 0.85 17.88 1.52
CA TYR A 198 1.92 18.63 0.86
C TYR A 198 1.37 19.79 0.03
N GLU A 199 0.31 19.57 -0.75
CA GLU A 199 -0.31 20.63 -1.56
C GLU A 199 -0.91 21.71 -0.65
N GLN A 200 -1.59 21.32 0.44
CA GLN A 200 -2.10 22.27 1.44
C GLN A 200 -0.99 23.10 2.07
N LEU A 201 0.13 22.47 2.43
CA LEU A 201 1.29 23.18 2.97
C LEU A 201 1.83 24.21 1.97
N VAL A 202 1.88 23.88 0.67
CA VAL A 202 2.33 24.81 -0.37
C VAL A 202 1.34 25.97 -0.53
N GLU A 203 0.03 25.69 -0.55
CA GLU A 203 -1.02 26.71 -0.64
C GLU A 203 -1.05 27.63 0.59
N ASP A 204 -0.74 27.12 1.79
CA ASP A 204 -0.69 27.89 3.03
C ASP A 204 0.61 28.71 3.17
N LEU A 205 1.74 28.18 2.67
CA LEU A 205 3.04 28.86 2.74
C LEU A 205 3.11 30.08 1.83
N GLU A 206 2.48 30.04 0.65
CA GLU A 206 2.51 31.16 -0.30
C GLU A 206 2.01 32.50 0.29
N PRO A 207 0.82 32.58 0.91
CA PRO A 207 0.35 33.81 1.54
C PRO A 207 1.21 34.20 2.76
N GLU A 208 1.66 33.24 3.57
CA GLU A 208 2.54 33.53 4.71
C GLU A 208 3.88 34.14 4.26
N PHE A 209 4.42 33.66 3.13
CA PHE A 209 5.65 34.19 2.56
C PHE A 209 5.48 35.62 2.05
N ILE A 210 4.34 35.92 1.41
CA ILE A 210 4.03 37.29 0.98
C ILE A 210 3.80 38.21 2.18
N ASP A 211 3.11 37.76 3.22
CA ASP A 211 2.89 38.54 4.44
C ASP A 211 4.20 38.84 5.16
N THR A 212 5.10 37.86 5.28
CA THR A 212 6.42 38.05 5.88
C THR A 212 7.30 38.98 5.05
N ILE A 213 7.35 38.81 3.72
CA ILE A 213 8.07 39.73 2.83
C ILE A 213 7.49 41.15 2.92
N THR A 214 6.16 41.28 2.92
CA THR A 214 5.48 42.58 3.06
C THR A 214 5.79 43.21 4.41
N ALA A 215 5.84 42.43 5.49
CA ALA A 215 6.22 42.92 6.81
C ALA A 215 7.68 43.41 6.84
N ILE A 216 8.59 42.68 6.20
CA ILE A 216 10.01 43.10 6.07
C ILE A 216 10.09 44.41 5.28
N TYR A 217 9.42 44.51 4.12
CA TYR A 217 9.40 45.73 3.33
C TYR A 217 8.81 46.91 4.12
N ASN A 218 7.68 46.71 4.79
CA ASN A 218 7.08 47.75 5.63
C ASN A 218 8.05 48.19 6.73
N HIS A 219 8.76 47.26 7.38
CA HIS A 219 9.73 47.59 8.42
C HIS A 219 10.93 48.37 7.88
N ILE A 220 11.54 47.92 6.77
CA ILE A 220 12.68 48.60 6.15
C ILE A 220 12.26 49.99 5.66
N PHE A 221 11.15 50.07 4.93
CA PHE A 221 10.70 51.33 4.32
C PHE A 221 10.16 52.33 5.35
N HIS A 222 9.48 51.90 6.43
CA HIS A 222 9.07 52.82 7.49
C HIS A 222 10.28 53.40 8.23
N VAL A 223 11.37 52.63 8.37
CA VAL A 223 12.58 53.08 9.06
C VAL A 223 13.45 53.99 8.18
N ASP A 224 13.58 53.69 6.88
CA ASP A 224 14.48 54.43 5.98
C ASP A 224 13.82 55.57 5.18
N LEU A 225 12.53 55.47 4.83
CA LEU A 225 11.85 56.49 4.01
C LEU A 225 11.29 57.65 4.83
N ALA A 226 10.92 57.42 6.10
CA ALA A 226 10.35 58.45 6.95
C ALA A 226 11.31 59.64 7.18
N ASP A 227 12.61 59.42 7.01
CA ASP A 227 13.64 60.45 7.16
C ASP A 227 14.16 61.02 5.83
N ASN A 228 13.72 60.47 4.68
CA ASN A 228 14.18 60.90 3.37
C ASN A 228 13.14 61.76 2.62
N ARG A 229 13.24 63.08 2.80
CA ARG A 229 12.34 64.07 2.19
C ARG A 229 12.44 64.18 0.67
N ASP A 230 13.52 63.67 0.05
CA ASP A 230 13.65 63.66 -1.42
C ASP A 230 12.62 62.74 -2.08
N ILE A 231 12.23 61.68 -1.37
CA ILE A 231 11.28 60.68 -1.86
C ILE A 231 9.89 61.31 -1.99
N LEU A 232 9.51 62.15 -1.02
CA LEU A 232 8.26 62.91 -1.07
C LEU A 232 8.21 63.83 -2.30
N VAL A 233 9.29 64.55 -2.60
CA VAL A 233 9.36 65.41 -3.79
C VAL A 233 9.24 64.59 -5.08
N HIS A 234 9.92 63.44 -5.16
CA HIS A 234 9.81 62.55 -6.31
C HIS A 234 8.40 61.96 -6.49
N LEU A 235 7.71 61.65 -5.41
CA LEU A 235 6.31 61.19 -5.44
C LEU A 235 5.38 62.29 -5.95
N ILE A 236 5.57 63.52 -5.49
CA ILE A 236 4.82 64.69 -5.99
C ILE A 236 5.08 64.87 -7.49
N ASP A 237 6.33 64.95 -7.93
CA ASP A 237 6.69 65.10 -9.35
C ASP A 237 6.08 63.98 -10.22
N SER A 238 6.20 62.73 -9.76
CA SER A 238 5.66 61.57 -10.48
C SER A 238 4.14 61.61 -10.60
N THR A 239 3.44 62.07 -9.55
CA THR A 239 1.98 62.19 -9.55
C THR A 239 1.52 63.34 -10.44
N LEU A 240 2.19 64.49 -10.36
CA LEU A 240 1.93 65.64 -11.24
C LEU A 240 2.12 65.29 -12.73
N ARG A 241 3.10 64.43 -13.06
CA ARG A 241 3.30 63.92 -14.44
C ARG A 241 2.19 62.98 -14.91
N LYS A 242 1.62 62.16 -14.02
CA LYS A 242 0.52 61.25 -14.35
C LYS A 242 -0.79 62.00 -14.60
N VAL A 243 -0.98 63.14 -13.94
CA VAL A 243 -2.19 63.97 -14.06
C VAL A 243 -1.98 65.00 -15.18
N GLU A 244 -1.91 64.54 -16.44
CA GLU A 244 -1.57 65.36 -17.61
C GLU A 244 -2.61 66.44 -18.01
N SER A 245 -3.82 66.40 -17.44
CA SER A 245 -4.98 67.17 -17.93
C SER A 245 -5.34 68.43 -17.13
N SER A 246 -4.64 68.74 -16.03
CA SER A 246 -5.03 69.84 -15.12
C SER A 246 -4.12 71.06 -15.24
N ARG A 247 -4.71 72.27 -15.10
CA ARG A 247 -3.99 73.56 -15.22
C ARG A 247 -3.59 74.15 -13.87
N THR A 248 -4.15 73.65 -12.79
CA THR A 248 -3.91 74.15 -11.43
C THR A 248 -3.79 72.96 -10.50
N PHE A 249 -2.70 72.94 -9.74
CA PHE A 249 -2.38 71.90 -8.77
C PHE A 249 -2.20 72.56 -7.42
N ILE A 250 -2.93 72.08 -6.42
CA ILE A 250 -2.78 72.49 -5.04
C ILE A 250 -2.22 71.30 -4.28
N VAL A 251 -0.99 71.41 -3.81
CA VAL A 251 -0.28 70.36 -3.07
C VAL A 251 -0.37 70.67 -1.59
N HIS A 252 -1.15 69.89 -0.86
CA HIS A 252 -1.22 69.91 0.59
C HIS A 252 -0.10 69.03 1.15
N VAL A 253 0.69 69.59 2.05
CA VAL A 253 1.84 68.92 2.67
C VAL A 253 1.78 69.13 4.18
N SER A 254 2.28 68.16 4.94
CA SER A 254 2.44 68.28 6.39
C SER A 254 3.24 69.54 6.79
N ALA A 255 2.97 70.05 7.99
CA ALA A 255 3.70 71.16 8.60
C ALA A 255 5.22 70.92 8.65
N GLU A 256 5.64 69.67 8.85
CA GLU A 256 7.04 69.30 8.99
C GLU A 256 7.81 69.29 7.66
N ASP A 257 7.13 68.95 6.56
CA ASP A 257 7.73 68.80 5.23
C ASP A 257 7.53 70.04 4.34
N TYR A 258 6.57 70.91 4.67
CA TYR A 258 6.28 72.15 3.94
C TYR A 258 7.53 72.99 3.62
N PRO A 259 8.45 73.28 4.57
CA PRO A 259 9.62 74.11 4.27
C PRO A 259 10.53 73.49 3.20
N TYR A 260 10.62 72.16 3.17
CA TYR A 260 11.46 71.42 2.23
C TYR A 260 10.84 71.38 0.82
N VAL A 261 9.56 71.02 0.74
CA VAL A 261 8.85 70.93 -0.54
C VAL A 261 8.70 72.31 -1.17
N ASN A 262 8.45 73.36 -0.36
CA ASN A 262 8.37 74.73 -0.85
C ASN A 262 9.71 75.24 -1.42
N MET A 263 10.85 74.81 -0.86
CA MET A 263 12.18 75.11 -1.41
C MET A 263 12.38 74.46 -2.79
N GLN A 264 11.80 73.29 -3.03
CA GLN A 264 11.87 72.58 -4.32
C GLN A 264 10.72 72.90 -5.28
N LYS A 265 9.88 73.90 -4.96
CA LYS A 265 8.73 74.31 -5.78
C LYS A 265 9.10 74.60 -7.24
N GLN A 266 10.24 75.24 -7.46
CA GLN A 266 10.70 75.58 -8.82
C GLN A 266 10.98 74.31 -9.63
N THR A 267 11.66 73.33 -9.03
CA THR A 267 11.95 72.02 -9.65
C THR A 267 10.68 71.24 -9.95
N LEU A 268 9.71 71.22 -9.03
CA LEU A 268 8.40 70.60 -9.24
C LEU A 268 7.62 71.25 -10.39
N THR A 269 7.72 72.58 -10.53
CA THR A 269 7.06 73.33 -11.61
C THR A 269 7.69 73.05 -12.98
N GLU A 270 9.00 72.81 -13.02
CA GLU A 270 9.72 72.41 -14.23
C GLU A 270 9.40 70.97 -14.65
N GLY A 271 9.18 70.08 -13.67
CA GLY A 271 8.86 68.67 -13.89
C GLY A 271 7.41 68.39 -14.27
N ALA A 272 6.46 69.14 -13.71
CA ALA A 272 5.04 69.07 -14.05
C ALA A 272 4.77 69.63 -15.45
N VAL A 273 4.54 68.72 -16.41
CA VAL A 273 4.04 68.97 -17.78
C VAL A 273 4.54 70.30 -18.38
N ALA A 274 5.85 70.36 -18.64
CA ALA A 274 6.49 71.39 -19.49
C ALA A 274 5.99 72.83 -19.23
N GLY A 275 5.83 73.20 -17.95
CA GLY A 275 5.54 74.59 -17.53
C GLY A 275 4.15 75.13 -17.88
N ARG A 276 3.12 74.28 -18.01
CA ARG A 276 1.74 74.73 -18.35
C ARG A 276 0.74 74.77 -17.18
N GLY A 277 1.11 74.25 -16.00
CA GLY A 277 0.26 74.26 -14.80
C GLY A 277 0.79 75.19 -13.71
N LEU A 278 -0.11 75.81 -12.95
CA LEU A 278 0.23 76.59 -11.76
C LEU A 278 0.24 75.65 -10.54
N ILE A 279 1.38 75.56 -9.84
CA ILE A 279 1.52 74.77 -8.61
C ILE A 279 1.47 75.69 -7.39
N GLU A 280 0.53 75.43 -6.50
CA GLU A 280 0.45 76.02 -5.17
C GLU A 280 0.75 74.95 -4.12
N ILE A 281 1.56 75.30 -3.11
CA ILE A 281 1.90 74.38 -2.02
C ILE A 281 1.33 74.99 -0.75
N ILE A 282 0.48 74.24 -0.06
CA ILE A 282 -0.23 74.66 1.14
C ILE A 282 0.16 73.72 2.28
N GLU A 283 0.39 74.31 3.45
CA GLU A 283 0.58 73.55 4.69
C GLU A 283 -0.77 73.06 5.20
N ASP A 284 -0.88 71.76 5.47
CA ASP A 284 -2.04 71.13 6.08
C ASP A 284 -1.66 70.45 7.40
N ILE A 285 -2.24 70.94 8.49
CA ILE A 285 -2.01 70.43 9.85
C ILE A 285 -2.68 69.09 10.13
N ALA A 286 -3.62 68.66 9.28
CA ALA A 286 -4.27 67.36 9.40
C ALA A 286 -3.41 66.22 8.82
N LEU A 287 -2.38 66.55 8.04
CA LEU A 287 -1.47 65.57 7.42
C LEU A 287 -0.28 65.25 8.33
N VAL A 288 0.09 63.96 8.38
CA VAL A 288 1.26 63.48 9.10
C VAL A 288 2.51 63.63 8.23
N LYS A 289 3.70 63.67 8.82
CA LYS A 289 4.99 63.66 8.11
C LYS A 289 5.01 62.57 7.04
N GLY A 290 5.38 62.91 5.81
CA GLY A 290 5.40 62.00 4.66
C GLY A 290 4.06 61.83 3.92
N ASP A 291 2.97 62.41 4.42
CA ASP A 291 1.68 62.45 3.72
C ASP A 291 1.55 63.71 2.85
N CYS A 292 0.92 63.52 1.70
CA CYS A 292 0.78 64.53 0.65
C CYS A 292 -0.56 64.33 -0.04
N LEU A 293 -1.26 65.42 -0.34
CA LEU A 293 -2.51 65.40 -1.09
C LEU A 293 -2.43 66.42 -2.23
N ILE A 294 -2.70 65.99 -3.46
CA ILE A 294 -2.72 66.87 -4.64
C ILE A 294 -4.17 67.06 -5.08
N GLU A 295 -4.67 68.27 -4.96
CA GLU A 295 -5.96 68.68 -5.51
C GLU A 295 -5.78 69.29 -6.90
N THR A 296 -6.60 68.83 -7.84
CA THR A 296 -6.64 69.30 -9.22
C THR A 296 -8.09 69.53 -9.66
N ASP A 297 -8.29 70.19 -10.80
CA ASP A 297 -9.61 70.35 -11.43
C ASP A 297 -10.30 69.01 -11.78
N GLY A 298 -9.52 67.93 -11.92
CA GLY A 298 -9.97 66.57 -12.18
C GLY A 298 -10.24 65.73 -10.94
N GLY A 299 -9.92 66.22 -9.74
CA GLY A 299 -10.11 65.50 -8.47
C GLY A 299 -8.90 65.59 -7.52
N ILE A 300 -9.02 64.83 -6.43
CA ILE A 300 -8.04 64.78 -5.33
C ILE A 300 -7.25 63.47 -5.42
N PHE A 301 -5.93 63.56 -5.36
CA PHE A 301 -5.00 62.43 -5.44
C PHE A 301 -4.16 62.36 -4.15
N ASP A 302 -4.18 61.20 -3.49
CA ASP A 302 -3.33 60.93 -2.34
C ASP A 302 -1.93 60.45 -2.80
N CYS A 303 -0.91 61.23 -2.46
CA CYS A 303 0.50 61.02 -2.78
C CYS A 303 1.34 60.66 -1.55
N GLY A 304 0.73 60.29 -0.43
CA GLY A 304 1.44 59.89 0.78
C GLY A 304 2.33 58.67 0.57
N ILE A 305 3.47 58.65 1.26
CA ILE A 305 4.42 57.51 1.25
C ILE A 305 3.70 56.23 1.71
N SER A 306 2.87 56.35 2.75
CA SER A 306 2.07 55.27 3.32
C SER A 306 1.09 54.70 2.30
N THR A 307 0.35 55.56 1.60
CA THR A 307 -0.65 55.17 0.60
C THR A 307 -0.01 54.47 -0.60
N GLN A 308 1.14 54.95 -1.08
CA GLN A 308 1.87 54.31 -2.18
C GLN A 308 2.41 52.92 -1.80
N LEU A 309 2.87 52.76 -0.55
CA LEU A 309 3.34 51.47 -0.04
C LEU A 309 2.18 50.47 0.10
N GLU A 310 1.01 50.93 0.56
CA GLU A 310 -0.19 50.12 0.65
C GLU A 310 -0.69 49.68 -0.73
N GLU A 311 -0.66 50.56 -1.74
CA GLU A 311 -0.97 50.18 -3.13
C GLU A 311 -0.01 49.13 -3.69
N LEU A 312 1.29 49.26 -3.40
CA LEU A 312 2.28 48.28 -3.83
C LEU A 312 2.05 46.92 -3.16
N SER A 313 1.77 46.90 -1.86
CA SER A 313 1.40 45.68 -1.13
C SER A 313 0.13 45.03 -1.71
N LYS A 314 -0.90 45.83 -2.00
CA LYS A 314 -2.13 45.35 -2.67
C LYS A 314 -1.83 44.73 -4.02
N LYS A 315 -1.00 45.36 -4.85
CA LYS A 315 -0.60 44.83 -6.18
C LYS A 315 0.17 43.52 -6.08
N LEU A 316 1.13 43.43 -5.15
CA LEU A 316 1.86 42.19 -4.91
C LEU A 316 0.93 41.04 -4.48
N ARG A 317 -0.03 41.35 -3.61
CA ARG A 317 -1.03 40.36 -3.16
C ARG A 317 -1.96 39.91 -4.29
N VAL A 318 -2.35 40.80 -5.20
CA VAL A 318 -3.16 40.42 -6.37
C VAL A 318 -2.37 39.48 -7.29
N LEU A 319 -1.09 39.80 -7.55
CA LEU A 319 -0.23 38.98 -8.41
C LEU A 319 0.07 37.59 -7.82
N SER A 320 0.11 37.44 -6.49
CA SER A 320 0.28 36.12 -5.86
C SER A 320 -0.95 35.22 -5.97
N PHE A 321 -2.15 35.80 -6.10
CA PHE A 321 -3.38 35.02 -6.31
C PHE A 321 -3.67 34.70 -7.78
N GLU A 322 -3.05 35.43 -8.72
CA GLU A 322 -3.06 35.07 -10.15
C GLU A 322 -2.05 33.93 -10.39
N LYS A 323 -2.45 32.70 -10.02
CA LYS A 323 -1.71 31.50 -10.41
C LYS A 323 -1.57 31.51 -11.94
N ILE A 324 -0.32 31.50 -12.41
CA ILE A 324 0.01 31.25 -13.81
C ILE A 324 -0.36 29.79 -14.06
N ASP A 325 -1.53 29.57 -14.68
CA ASP A 325 -1.94 28.28 -15.26
C ASP A 325 -0.99 27.83 -16.39
#